data_AF-A0A815TAU4-F1
#
_entry.id   AF-A0A815TAU4-F1
#
_cell.length_a   1.000
_cell.length_b   1.000
_cell.length_c   1.000
_cell.angle_alpha   90.00
_cell.angle_beta   90.00
_cell.angle_gamma   90.00
#
_symmetry.space_group_name_H-M   'P 1'
#
loop_
_entity.id
_entity.type
_entity.pdbx_description
1 polymer ?
#
loop_
_entity_poly.entity_id
_entity_poly.type
_entity_poly.pdbx_seq_one_letter_code
_entity_poly.pdbx_strand_id
1 'polypeptide(L)'
;MSNEIVRGKLIQSAGTWFDNNEPNFNKWSDFETAFRNRYFTTTSTHKKFDTLKQCKQLPDEPITSYFDDIINLCREIDSNMSEKIIIQYLMSGINPDFRKELSRRESSINTLNEFLKYAKTEQDLYDTFGSLSLDSQQRYFNYNHPSIPSLTATVNQPKQYYNTM
;
A
#
# COMPACT_ATOMS: atom_id res chain seq x y z
N MET A 1 22.99 39.35 -13.61
CA MET A 1 23.22 38.42 -12.49
C MET A 1 24.70 38.11 -12.48
N SER A 2 25.40 38.17 -11.35
CA SER A 2 26.84 37.85 -11.35
C SER A 2 26.98 36.32 -11.26
N ASN A 3 27.02 35.65 -12.41
CA ASN A 3 27.16 34.19 -12.52
C ASN A 3 28.42 33.68 -11.79
N GLU A 4 29.43 34.54 -11.64
CA GLU A 4 30.64 34.30 -10.86
C GLU A 4 30.36 33.89 -9.40
N ILE A 5 29.37 34.51 -8.75
CA ILE A 5 29.01 34.18 -7.36
C ILE A 5 28.41 32.78 -7.28
N VAL A 6 27.54 32.42 -8.22
CA VAL A 6 26.89 31.10 -8.29
C VAL A 6 27.94 30.04 -8.58
N ARG A 7 28.77 30.27 -9.60
CA ARG A 7 29.82 29.33 -10.02
C ARG A 7 30.84 29.05 -8.91
N GLY A 8 31.21 30.06 -8.13
CA GLY A 8 32.13 29.93 -7.00
C GLY A 8 31.59 29.08 -5.83
N LYS A 9 30.28 28.80 -5.80
CA LYS A 9 29.64 27.93 -4.78
C LYS A 9 29.48 26.48 -5.25
N LEU A 10 29.60 26.22 -6.55
CA LEU A 10 29.39 24.90 -7.13
C LEU A 10 30.71 24.14 -7.22
N ILE A 11 30.72 22.90 -6.71
CA ILE A 11 31.90 22.04 -6.68
C ILE A 11 31.69 20.80 -7.57
N GLN A 12 32.80 20.24 -8.06
CA GLN A 12 32.82 18.97 -8.78
C GLN A 12 31.79 18.90 -9.93
N SER A 13 30.96 17.85 -9.95
CA SER A 13 29.96 17.59 -10.98
C SER A 13 28.91 18.70 -11.09
N ALA A 14 28.63 19.45 -10.01
CA ALA A 14 27.72 20.60 -10.05
C ALA A 14 28.34 21.81 -10.73
N GLY A 15 29.65 22.03 -10.57
CA GLY A 15 30.38 23.06 -11.30
C GLY A 15 30.43 22.77 -12.80
N THR A 16 30.83 21.55 -13.17
CA THR A 16 30.87 21.13 -14.59
C THR A 16 29.49 21.19 -15.25
N TRP A 17 28.43 20.79 -14.55
CA TRP A 17 27.08 20.91 -15.06
C TRP A 17 26.68 22.38 -15.27
N PHE A 18 27.02 23.27 -14.35
CA PHE A 18 26.73 24.70 -14.51
C PHE A 18 27.45 25.27 -15.72
N ASP A 19 28.75 25.01 -15.87
CA ASP A 19 29.56 25.50 -17.01
C ASP A 19 28.94 25.10 -18.36
N ASN A 20 28.41 23.88 -18.45
CA ASN A 20 27.78 23.36 -19.67
C ASN A 20 26.38 23.93 -19.94
N ASN A 21 25.70 24.49 -18.94
CA ASN A 21 24.32 24.97 -19.04
C ASN A 21 24.18 26.48 -18.84
N GLU A 22 25.24 27.16 -18.39
CA GLU A 22 25.27 28.61 -18.15
C GLU A 22 24.75 29.42 -19.34
N PRO A 23 25.09 29.10 -20.61
CA PRO A 23 24.56 29.84 -21.76
C PRO A 23 23.03 29.80 -21.89
N ASN A 24 22.36 28.84 -21.24
CA ASN A 24 20.91 28.66 -21.29
C ASN A 24 20.17 29.43 -20.18
N PHE A 25 20.88 30.08 -19.26
CA PHE A 25 20.29 30.77 -18.11
C PHE A 25 20.23 32.29 -18.36
N ASN A 26 19.08 32.77 -18.84
CA ASN A 26 18.87 34.19 -19.14
C ASN A 26 18.52 35.00 -17.87
N LYS A 27 17.93 34.34 -16.88
CA LYS A 27 17.54 34.91 -15.57
C LYS A 27 17.74 33.90 -14.45
N TRP A 28 17.74 34.37 -13.20
CA TRP A 28 18.03 33.53 -12.03
C TRP A 28 17.06 32.34 -11.93
N SER A 29 15.79 32.58 -12.28
CA SER A 29 14.78 31.52 -12.26
C SER A 29 15.05 30.40 -13.26
N ASP A 30 15.76 30.65 -14.37
CA ASP A 30 16.14 29.60 -15.33
C ASP A 30 17.17 28.65 -14.70
N PHE A 31 18.22 29.22 -14.09
CA PHE A 31 19.21 28.46 -13.32
C PHE A 31 18.55 27.73 -12.14
N GLU A 32 17.77 28.43 -11.33
CA GLU A 32 17.14 27.85 -10.13
C GLU A 32 16.24 26.67 -10.51
N THR A 33 15.43 26.81 -11.56
CA THR A 33 14.58 25.74 -12.07
C THR A 33 15.41 24.56 -12.55
N ALA A 34 16.43 24.79 -13.38
CA ALA A 34 17.29 23.73 -13.91
C ALA A 34 18.08 23.02 -12.81
N PHE A 35 18.60 23.77 -11.83
CA PHE A 35 19.35 23.25 -10.70
C PHE A 35 18.46 22.40 -9.78
N ARG A 36 17.25 22.88 -9.47
CA ARG A 36 16.24 22.11 -8.73
C ARG A 36 15.87 20.82 -9.47
N ASN A 37 15.64 20.90 -10.78
CA ASN A 37 15.30 19.73 -11.59
C ASN A 37 16.45 18.72 -11.73
N ARG A 38 17.70 19.15 -11.60
CA ARG A 38 18.86 18.26 -11.73
C ARG A 38 19.22 17.57 -10.41
N TYR A 39 19.09 18.28 -9.29
CA TYR A 39 19.64 17.86 -8.00
C TYR A 39 18.59 17.66 -6.90
N PHE A 40 17.40 18.23 -7.00
CA PHE A 40 16.36 18.12 -5.97
C PHE A 40 15.24 17.15 -6.35
N THR A 41 14.76 17.21 -7.60
CA THR A 41 13.66 16.33 -8.05
C THR A 41 14.06 14.86 -8.06
N THR A 42 15.26 14.48 -8.52
CA THR A 42 15.65 13.06 -8.56
C THR A 42 15.71 12.45 -7.16
N THR A 43 16.41 13.05 -6.20
CA THR A 43 16.48 12.49 -4.83
C THR A 43 15.14 12.55 -4.09
N SER A 44 14.35 13.62 -4.25
CA SER A 44 13.03 13.75 -3.62
C SER A 44 12.04 12.76 -4.21
N THR A 45 11.98 12.66 -5.55
CA THR A 45 11.11 11.73 -6.26
C THR A 45 11.50 10.28 -5.98
N HIS A 46 12.79 9.94 -5.92
CA HIS A 46 13.23 8.60 -5.52
C HIS A 46 12.76 8.25 -4.11
N LYS A 47 12.95 9.15 -3.13
CA LYS A 47 12.44 8.95 -1.76
C LYS A 47 10.93 8.76 -1.73
N LYS A 48 10.18 9.57 -2.49
CA LYS A 48 8.72 9.44 -2.60
C LYS A 48 8.29 8.11 -3.24
N PHE A 49 9.00 7.65 -4.27
CA PHE A 49 8.77 6.33 -4.85
C PHE A 49 9.04 5.21 -3.84
N ASP A 50 10.10 5.33 -3.03
CA ASP A 50 10.40 4.36 -1.98
C ASP A 50 9.32 4.37 -0.89
N THR A 51 8.84 5.55 -0.48
CA THR A 51 7.68 5.70 0.42
C THR A 51 6.44 5.04 -0.17
N LEU A 52 6.10 5.34 -1.43
CA LEU A 52 4.93 4.80 -2.11
C LEU A 52 4.93 3.26 -2.13
N LYS A 53 6.08 2.64 -2.36
CA LYS A 53 6.24 1.17 -2.33
C LYS A 53 6.06 0.56 -0.95
N GLN A 54 6.26 1.34 0.11
CA GLN A 54 6.16 0.91 1.50
C GLN A 54 4.79 1.20 2.11
N CYS A 55 3.98 2.06 1.49
CA CYS A 55 2.65 2.40 1.98
C CYS A 55 1.76 1.15 2.07
N LYS A 56 1.19 0.96 3.27
CA LYS A 56 0.19 -0.07 3.55
C LYS A 56 -0.96 0.59 4.30
N GLN A 57 -2.17 0.13 4.01
CA GLN A 57 -3.34 0.47 4.77
C GLN A 57 -3.14 0.03 6.22
N LEU A 58 -3.39 0.92 7.17
CA LEU A 58 -3.35 0.58 8.59
C LEU A 58 -4.55 -0.31 8.98
N PRO A 59 -4.47 -1.14 10.03
CA PRO A 59 -5.54 -2.08 10.40
C PRO A 59 -6.93 -1.45 10.55
N ASP A 60 -7.00 -0.27 11.16
CA ASP A 60 -8.26 0.45 11.42
C ASP A 60 -8.48 1.66 10.48
N GLU A 61 -7.67 1.77 9.41
CA GLU A 61 -7.77 2.86 8.46
C GLU A 61 -8.90 2.60 7.44
N PRO A 62 -9.84 3.55 7.27
CA PRO A 62 -10.82 3.47 6.21
C PRO A 62 -10.16 3.44 4.82
N ILE A 63 -10.66 2.59 3.93
CA ILE A 63 -10.12 2.44 2.58
C ILE A 63 -10.11 3.75 1.80
N THR A 64 -11.04 4.67 2.10
CA THR A 64 -11.07 6.01 1.51
C THR A 64 -9.85 6.85 1.88
N SER A 65 -9.42 6.79 3.14
CA SER A 65 -8.25 7.54 3.61
C SER A 65 -6.99 7.03 2.92
N TYR A 66 -6.79 5.71 2.95
CA TYR A 66 -5.67 5.06 2.26
C TYR A 66 -5.68 5.35 0.75
N PHE A 67 -6.85 5.31 0.13
CA PHE A 67 -7.01 5.60 -1.30
C PHE A 67 -6.61 7.04 -1.66
N ASP A 68 -7.07 8.02 -0.89
CA ASP A 68 -6.76 9.44 -1.12
C ASP A 68 -5.25 9.70 -0.93
N ASP A 69 -4.64 9.11 0.10
CA ASP A 69 -3.20 9.25 0.37
C ASP A 69 -2.33 8.69 -0.76
N ILE A 70 -2.65 7.49 -1.26
CA ILE A 70 -1.93 6.88 -2.38
C ILE A 70 -2.10 7.71 -3.66
N ILE A 71 -3.32 8.20 -3.96
CA ILE A 71 -3.54 9.06 -5.13
C ILE A 71 -2.71 10.33 -5.02
N ASN A 72 -2.76 11.01 -3.88
CA ASN A 72 -2.03 12.24 -3.66
C ASN A 72 -0.52 12.02 -3.84
N LEU A 73 0.03 10.95 -3.26
CA LEU A 73 1.45 10.62 -3.40
C LEU A 73 1.83 10.25 -4.85
N CYS A 74 1.00 9.47 -5.54
CA CYS A 74 1.19 9.16 -6.95
C CYS A 74 1.21 10.42 -7.82
N ARG A 75 0.27 11.35 -7.60
CA ARG A 75 0.18 12.61 -8.36
C ARG A 75 1.29 13.61 -8.02
N GLU A 76 1.81 13.56 -6.80
CA GLU A 76 2.98 14.34 -6.40
C GLU A 76 4.29 13.82 -7.01
N ILE A 77 4.36 12.52 -7.27
CA ILE A 77 5.48 11.86 -7.95
C ILE A 77 5.43 12.09 -9.46
N ASP A 78 4.27 11.83 -10.06
CA ASP A 78 3.97 12.01 -11.48
C ASP A 78 2.49 12.38 -11.64
N SER A 79 2.23 13.64 -11.99
CA SER A 79 0.86 14.14 -12.19
C SER A 79 0.10 13.37 -13.27
N ASN A 80 0.80 12.76 -14.22
CA ASN A 80 0.24 12.01 -15.34
C ASN A 80 0.30 10.50 -15.15
N MET A 81 0.58 10.01 -13.93
CA MET A 81 0.62 8.57 -13.64
C MET A 81 -0.72 7.92 -14.05
N SER A 82 -0.64 6.82 -14.81
CA SER A 82 -1.86 6.16 -15.31
C SER A 82 -2.65 5.51 -14.18
N GLU A 83 -3.98 5.49 -14.29
CA GLU A 83 -4.85 4.88 -13.27
C GLU A 83 -4.49 3.41 -13.03
N LYS A 84 -4.13 2.67 -14.08
CA LYS A 84 -3.68 1.28 -13.97
C LYS A 84 -2.48 1.11 -13.04
N ILE A 85 -1.50 2.00 -13.12
CA ILE A 85 -0.32 1.96 -12.23
C ILE A 85 -0.71 2.33 -10.80
N ILE A 86 -1.56 3.34 -10.62
CA ILE A 86 -2.04 3.74 -9.30
C ILE A 86 -2.82 2.59 -8.63
N ILE A 87 -3.67 1.89 -9.39
CA ILE A 87 -4.40 0.71 -8.93
C ILE A 87 -3.45 -0.40 -8.48
N GLN A 88 -2.32 -0.62 -9.17
CA GLN A 88 -1.32 -1.59 -8.73
C GLN A 88 -0.71 -1.23 -7.37
N TYR A 89 -0.40 0.07 -7.14
CA TYR A 89 0.08 0.53 -5.84
C TYR A 89 -0.98 0.36 -4.76
N LEU A 90 -2.23 0.76 -5.01
CA LEU A 90 -3.34 0.55 -4.10
C LEU A 90 -3.50 -0.94 -3.73
N MET A 91 -3.54 -1.82 -4.74
CA MET A 91 -3.65 -3.28 -4.54
C MET A 91 -2.48 -3.87 -3.77
N SER A 92 -1.29 -3.24 -3.79
CA SER A 92 -0.10 -3.75 -3.11
C SER A 92 -0.11 -3.51 -1.60
N GLY A 93 -0.81 -2.47 -1.13
CA GLY A 93 -0.80 -2.07 0.27
C GLY A 93 -2.14 -2.20 1.00
N ILE A 94 -3.24 -2.58 0.33
CA ILE A 94 -4.52 -2.90 0.98
C ILE A 94 -4.34 -3.95 2.08
N ASN A 95 -5.17 -3.84 3.12
CA ASN A 95 -5.30 -4.84 4.16
C ASN A 95 -5.44 -6.27 3.57
N PRO A 96 -4.50 -7.19 3.87
CA PRO A 96 -4.49 -8.55 3.34
C PRO A 96 -5.80 -9.32 3.53
N ASP A 97 -6.56 -9.02 4.59
CA ASP A 97 -7.74 -9.79 5.00
C ASP A 97 -8.88 -9.73 3.97
N PHE A 98 -9.11 -8.56 3.35
CA PHE A 98 -10.10 -8.42 2.26
C PHE A 98 -9.48 -8.24 0.87
N ARG A 99 -8.15 -8.05 0.79
CA ARG A 99 -7.41 -8.00 -0.49
C ARG A 99 -7.70 -9.20 -1.39
N LYS A 100 -7.83 -10.40 -0.81
CA LYS A 100 -8.05 -11.65 -1.55
C LYS A 100 -9.31 -11.60 -2.42
N GLU A 101 -10.40 -11.06 -1.89
CA GLU A 101 -11.67 -10.96 -2.61
C GLU A 101 -11.61 -9.90 -3.70
N LEU A 102 -10.94 -8.78 -3.44
CA LEU A 102 -10.69 -7.75 -4.43
C LEU A 102 -9.81 -8.24 -5.59
N SER A 103 -8.76 -9.03 -5.30
CA SER A 103 -7.87 -9.62 -6.31
C SER A 103 -8.60 -10.53 -7.31
N ARG A 104 -9.70 -11.18 -6.92
CA ARG A 104 -10.50 -12.00 -7.85
C ARG A 104 -11.13 -11.17 -8.97
N ARG A 105 -11.26 -9.86 -8.77
CA ARG A 105 -11.88 -8.90 -9.69
C ARG A 105 -10.84 -7.97 -10.33
N GLU A 106 -9.55 -8.15 -10.06
CA GLU A 106 -8.50 -7.21 -10.46
C GLU A 106 -8.46 -6.96 -11.98
N SER A 107 -8.74 -7.98 -12.79
CA SER A 107 -8.76 -7.85 -14.25
C SER A 107 -9.92 -7.00 -14.80
N SER A 108 -10.97 -6.77 -14.02
CA SER A 108 -12.11 -5.94 -14.42
C SER A 108 -12.05 -4.51 -13.86
N ILE A 109 -11.09 -4.21 -12.97
CA ILE A 109 -10.93 -2.89 -12.36
C ILE A 109 -9.93 -2.08 -13.19
N ASN A 110 -10.44 -1.16 -14.01
CA ASN A 110 -9.60 -0.35 -14.90
C ASN A 110 -9.60 1.13 -14.55
N THR A 111 -10.51 1.55 -13.66
CA THR A 111 -10.62 2.93 -13.20
C THR A 111 -10.52 3.05 -11.69
N LEU A 112 -10.03 4.20 -11.22
CA LEU A 112 -9.94 4.52 -9.79
C LEU A 112 -11.30 4.50 -9.10
N ASN A 113 -12.36 4.89 -9.82
CA ASN A 113 -13.73 4.87 -9.31
C ASN A 113 -14.26 3.45 -9.11
N GLU A 114 -14.01 2.55 -10.07
CA GLU A 114 -14.37 1.13 -9.93
C GLU A 114 -13.61 0.50 -8.77
N PHE A 115 -12.30 0.76 -8.69
CA PHE A 115 -11.47 0.29 -7.60
C PHE A 115 -12.07 0.69 -6.25
N LEU A 116 -12.31 1.99 -6.04
CA LEU A 116 -12.80 2.50 -4.76
C LEU A 116 -14.17 1.92 -4.41
N LYS A 117 -15.06 1.77 -5.39
CA LYS A 117 -16.38 1.16 -5.20
C LYS A 117 -16.27 -0.26 -4.67
N TYR A 118 -15.48 -1.11 -5.33
CA TYR A 118 -15.31 -2.50 -4.89
C TYR A 118 -14.57 -2.60 -3.57
N ALA A 119 -13.50 -1.82 -3.37
CA ALA A 119 -12.72 -1.85 -2.15
C ALA A 119 -13.55 -1.41 -0.92
N LYS A 120 -14.44 -0.43 -1.06
CA LYS A 120 -15.45 -0.08 -0.04
C LYS A 120 -16.36 -1.24 0.29
N THR A 121 -16.90 -1.90 -0.74
CA THR A 121 -17.83 -3.02 -0.56
C THR A 121 -17.15 -4.17 0.20
N GLU A 122 -15.92 -4.51 -0.16
CA GLU A 122 -15.18 -5.59 0.49
C GLU A 122 -14.74 -5.22 1.93
N GLN A 123 -14.36 -3.97 2.20
CA GLN A 123 -14.07 -3.50 3.56
C GLN A 123 -15.34 -3.52 4.44
N ASP A 124 -16.48 -3.01 3.95
CA ASP A 124 -17.74 -3.03 4.69
C ASP A 124 -18.17 -4.46 5.05
N LEU A 125 -18.00 -5.40 4.12
CA LEU A 125 -18.26 -6.82 4.36
C LEU A 125 -17.30 -7.38 5.42
N TYR A 126 -16.01 -7.08 5.31
CA TYR A 126 -15.00 -7.51 6.28
C TYR A 126 -15.31 -7.01 7.69
N ASP A 127 -15.63 -5.73 7.85
CA ASP A 127 -15.96 -5.14 9.15
C ASP A 127 -17.25 -5.73 9.73
N THR A 128 -18.26 -5.97 8.89
CA THR A 128 -19.53 -6.60 9.29
C THR A 128 -19.33 -8.03 9.75
N PHE A 129 -18.58 -8.87 9.01
CA PHE A 129 -18.37 -10.27 9.40
C PHE A 129 -17.31 -10.44 10.49
N GLY A 130 -16.32 -9.54 10.55
CA GLY A 130 -15.32 -9.48 11.61
C GLY A 130 -15.94 -9.16 12.96
N SER A 131 -16.84 -8.17 13.03
CA SER A 131 -17.60 -7.85 14.24
C SER A 131 -18.52 -9.01 14.68
N LEU A 132 -19.21 -9.67 13.74
CA LEU A 132 -20.05 -10.84 14.04
C LEU A 132 -19.24 -12.02 14.62
N SER A 133 -17.98 -12.19 14.21
CA SER A 133 -17.09 -13.22 14.76
C SER A 133 -16.75 -12.95 16.24
N LEU A 134 -16.41 -11.71 16.59
CA LEU A 134 -16.12 -11.30 17.97
C LEU A 134 -17.38 -11.35 18.86
N ASP A 135 -18.53 -10.91 18.35
CA ASP A 135 -19.80 -10.94 19.08
C ASP A 135 -20.30 -12.37 19.32
N SER A 136 -20.09 -13.28 18.34
CA SER A 136 -20.43 -14.69 18.52
C SER A 136 -19.56 -15.35 19.58
N GLN A 137 -18.25 -15.08 19.60
CA GLN A 137 -17.32 -15.57 20.62
C GLN A 137 -17.74 -15.06 22.02
N GLN A 138 -18.06 -13.76 22.16
CA GLN A 138 -18.53 -13.21 23.44
C GLN A 138 -19.85 -13.85 23.91
N ARG A 139 -20.79 -14.18 23.01
CA ARG A 139 -22.00 -14.93 23.39
C ARG A 139 -21.72 -16.37 23.81
N TYR A 140 -20.72 -17.04 23.23
CA TYR A 140 -20.31 -18.39 23.68
C TYR A 140 -19.64 -18.37 25.05
N PHE A 141 -18.87 -17.32 25.40
CA PHE A 141 -18.21 -17.21 26.70
C PHE A 141 -19.13 -16.73 27.85
N ASN A 142 -20.31 -16.16 27.55
CA ASN A 142 -21.23 -15.64 28.57
C ASN A 142 -22.34 -16.61 29.02
N TYR A 143 -22.37 -17.83 28.48
CA TYR A 143 -23.19 -18.88 29.07
C TYR A 143 -22.41 -19.54 30.20
N ASN A 144 -22.76 -19.21 31.45
CA ASN A 144 -22.48 -20.05 32.61
C ASN A 144 -23.07 -21.44 32.33
N HIS A 145 -22.24 -22.35 31.81
CA HIS A 145 -22.63 -23.70 31.46
C HIS A 145 -22.70 -24.53 32.76
N PRO A 146 -23.86 -25.11 33.14
CA PRO A 146 -23.85 -26.24 34.05
C PRO A 146 -23.13 -27.39 33.35
N SER A 147 -22.26 -28.07 34.07
CA SER A 147 -21.39 -29.15 33.59
C SER A 147 -22.19 -30.21 32.82
N ILE A 148 -21.99 -30.34 31.51
CA ILE A 148 -22.48 -31.50 30.75
C ILE A 148 -21.48 -32.65 30.91
N PRO A 149 -21.92 -33.87 31.26
CA PRO A 149 -21.03 -35.02 31.38
C PRO A 149 -20.42 -35.38 30.01
N SER A 150 -19.11 -35.61 29.99
CA SER A 150 -18.37 -36.05 28.81
C SER A 150 -18.89 -37.40 28.30
N LEU A 151 -19.41 -37.43 27.08
CA LEU A 151 -19.64 -38.66 26.33
C LEU A 151 -18.30 -39.14 25.77
N THR A 152 -17.63 -40.05 26.48
CA THR A 152 -16.50 -40.80 25.92
C THR A 152 -17.03 -41.80 24.88
N ALA A 153 -16.82 -41.51 23.61
CA ALA A 153 -17.01 -42.48 22.55
C ALA A 153 -15.87 -43.52 22.62
N THR A 154 -16.19 -44.72 23.11
CA THR A 154 -15.32 -45.90 23.01
C THR A 154 -15.11 -46.26 21.54
N VAL A 155 -13.92 -45.99 21.03
CA VAL A 155 -13.43 -46.56 19.77
C VAL A 155 -13.21 -48.05 19.99
N ASN A 156 -14.13 -48.88 19.48
CA ASN A 156 -13.92 -50.32 19.40
C ASN A 156 -12.83 -50.61 18.35
N GLN A 157 -11.65 -50.99 18.82
CA GLN A 157 -10.59 -51.56 17.98
C GLN A 157 -11.04 -52.91 17.40
N PRO A 158 -10.83 -53.19 16.10
CA PRO A 158 -10.95 -54.54 15.57
C PRO A 158 -9.80 -55.41 16.10
N LYS A 159 -10.14 -56.58 16.66
CA LYS A 159 -9.20 -57.59 17.15
C LYS A 159 -8.29 -58.06 16.02
N GLN A 160 -7.00 -57.84 16.16
CA GLN A 160 -5.98 -58.55 15.37
C GLN A 160 -5.85 -59.97 15.93
N TYR A 161 -6.10 -60.97 15.08
CA TYR A 161 -5.72 -62.35 15.36
C TYR A 161 -4.35 -62.61 14.73
N TYR A 162 -3.38 -63.01 15.56
CA TYR A 162 -2.16 -63.67 15.11
C TYR A 162 -2.19 -65.15 15.53
N ASN A 163 -1.91 -66.02 14.54
CA ASN A 163 -1.54 -67.45 14.44
C ASN A 163 -1.23 -68.22 15.75
N THR A 164 -1.40 -69.55 15.88
CA THR A 164 -0.68 -70.64 15.15
C THR A 164 -1.17 -72.03 15.64
N MET A 165 -1.33 -73.01 14.75
CA MET A 165 -0.65 -74.34 14.78
C MET A 165 -0.91 -75.06 13.46
#